data_AF-A0A9R1NTH5-F1
#
_entry.id   AF-A0A9R1NTH5-F1
#
_cell.length_a   1.000
_cell.length_b   1.000
_cell.length_c   1.000
_cell.angle_alpha   90.00
_cell.angle_beta   90.00
_cell.angle_gamma   90.00
#
_symmetry.space_group_name_H-M   'P 1'
#
loop_
_entity.id
_entity.type
_entity.pdbx_description
1 polymer ?
#
loop_
_entity_poly.entity_id
_entity_poly.type
_entity_poly.pdbx_seq_one_letter_code
_entity_poly.pdbx_strand_id
1 'polypeptide(L)'
;MGLSLNIDTSYKAFIKPQLVIDFVAELLCRRISDGPINYIERLKIAKALHGIKVYVTHRGDVRKKYRISGLSSEGASKLSFPVGDHGTQKTVMQYFQEKHGYDIQHFVLPCLQVGNQQRPNYLPMEVCKIAEGQHYREQLNEEQLSALREVTCQRPIEKELAILQTSKLYNADPYTKEFGITFYNKLTTVEGRVLPPPYLKFLDRTGKNDVLVLPKVGKWDMWCKKMVNGGVVNTWACINFAWEVTDAHALNFCDELVLMCNVSGMDFRPEPVLPVAAYDPKSVARSLKKHHKRVMNILGPRRQKLDLLILILPDNNGTLYGIIFVFSKYTSILTDYYILLIQSSLFR
;
A
#
# COMPACT_ATOMS: atom_id res chain seq x y z
N MET A 1 -27.20 30.55 10.84
CA MET A 1 -26.30 29.52 11.42
C MET A 1 -25.38 30.22 12.42
N GLY A 2 -25.29 29.71 13.64
CA GLY A 2 -24.36 30.23 14.67
C GLY A 2 -22.97 29.63 14.54
N LEU A 3 -22.21 29.63 15.63
CA LEU A 3 -20.93 28.91 15.70
C LEU A 3 -21.17 27.40 15.55
N SER A 4 -20.33 26.72 14.76
CA SER A 4 -20.45 25.28 14.52
C SER A 4 -19.15 24.56 14.86
N LEU A 5 -19.26 23.43 15.57
CA LEU A 5 -18.15 22.50 15.78
C LEU A 5 -18.21 21.39 14.72
N ASN A 6 -17.17 21.28 13.91
CA ASN A 6 -17.03 20.21 12.93
C ASN A 6 -16.21 19.05 13.52
N ILE A 7 -16.81 17.87 13.60
CA ILE A 7 -16.18 16.66 14.14
C ILE A 7 -16.19 15.60 13.04
N ASP A 8 -15.04 14.98 12.81
CA ASP A 8 -14.93 13.80 11.95
C ASP A 8 -14.07 12.72 12.62
N THR A 9 -14.34 11.47 12.28
CA THR A 9 -13.56 10.32 12.73
C THR A 9 -12.39 10.11 11.77
N SER A 10 -11.18 9.99 12.32
CA SER A 10 -9.98 9.66 11.54
C SER A 10 -9.26 8.47 12.15
N TYR A 11 -8.58 7.71 11.30
CA TYR A 11 -7.90 6.48 11.68
C TYR A 11 -6.42 6.58 11.34
N LYS A 12 -5.57 6.07 12.23
CA LYS A 12 -4.13 6.07 12.05
C LYS A 12 -3.50 4.85 12.70
N ALA A 13 -2.49 4.30 12.06
CA ALA A 13 -1.73 3.18 12.61
C ALA A 13 -0.77 3.66 13.71
N PHE A 14 -0.79 2.96 14.83
CA PHE A 14 0.11 3.15 15.96
C PHE A 14 0.89 1.88 16.24
N ILE A 15 2.10 2.02 16.74
CA ILE A 15 2.92 0.90 17.18
C ILE A 15 2.32 0.36 18.49
N LYS A 16 1.99 -0.93 18.49
CA LYS A 16 1.41 -1.63 19.65
C LYS A 16 2.36 -1.55 20.85
N PRO A 17 1.88 -1.15 22.05
CA PRO A 17 2.71 -1.05 23.23
C PRO A 17 2.92 -2.41 23.90
N GLN A 18 3.94 -3.14 23.46
CA GLN A 18 4.28 -4.49 23.93
C GLN A 18 5.76 -4.65 24.26
N LEU A 19 6.15 -5.78 24.86
CA LEU A 19 7.56 -6.08 25.09
C LEU A 19 8.28 -6.16 23.74
N VAL A 20 9.54 -5.74 23.71
CA VAL A 20 10.32 -5.75 22.47
C VAL A 20 10.53 -7.19 21.99
N ILE A 21 10.66 -8.16 22.90
CA ILE A 21 10.74 -9.59 22.53
C ILE A 21 9.47 -10.05 21.80
N ASP A 22 8.28 -9.71 22.31
CA ASP A 22 7.02 -10.08 21.67
C ASP A 22 6.89 -9.44 20.28
N PHE A 23 7.28 -8.17 20.18
CA PHE A 23 7.31 -7.47 18.88
C PHE A 23 8.26 -8.14 17.89
N VAL A 24 9.44 -8.60 18.33
CA VAL A 24 10.38 -9.32 17.46
C VAL A 24 9.83 -10.68 17.05
N ALA A 25 9.14 -11.39 17.96
CA ALA A 25 8.50 -12.67 17.66
C ALA A 25 7.40 -12.51 16.59
N GLU A 26 6.55 -11.49 16.74
CA GLU A 26 5.52 -11.11 15.76
C GLU A 26 6.15 -10.72 14.41
N LEU A 27 7.22 -9.92 14.42
CA LEU A 27 7.91 -9.47 13.20
C LEU A 27 8.56 -10.63 12.41
N LEU A 28 9.08 -11.64 13.11
CA LEU A 28 9.74 -12.80 12.50
C LEU A 28 8.78 -13.98 12.25
N CYS A 29 7.54 -13.90 12.73
CA CYS A 29 6.57 -15.00 12.69
C CYS A 29 7.10 -16.32 13.29
N ARG A 30 7.92 -16.26 14.34
CA ARG A 30 8.47 -17.45 15.03
C ARG A 30 8.73 -17.19 16.50
N ARG A 31 8.89 -18.24 17.31
CA ARG A 31 9.29 -18.06 18.71
C ARG A 31 10.76 -17.69 18.76
N ILE A 32 11.10 -16.81 19.69
CA ILE A 32 12.48 -16.35 19.90
C ILE A 32 13.38 -17.49 20.40
N SER A 33 12.78 -18.48 21.07
CA SER A 33 13.45 -19.69 21.54
C SER A 33 13.82 -20.69 20.43
N ASP A 34 13.27 -20.56 19.22
CA ASP A 34 13.44 -21.55 18.14
C ASP A 34 14.86 -21.57 17.52
N GLY A 35 15.72 -20.62 17.90
CA GLY A 35 17.10 -20.55 17.45
C GLY A 35 17.64 -19.12 17.38
N PRO A 36 18.95 -18.96 17.15
CA PRO A 36 19.61 -17.65 17.10
C PRO A 36 19.07 -16.78 15.95
N ILE A 37 19.23 -15.47 16.08
CA ILE A 37 18.85 -14.51 15.04
C ILE A 37 19.92 -14.48 13.96
N ASN A 38 19.55 -14.80 12.72
CA ASN A 38 20.47 -14.75 11.58
C ASN A 38 20.69 -13.30 11.08
N TYR A 39 21.64 -13.11 10.16
CA TYR A 39 21.99 -11.77 9.65
C TYR A 39 20.79 -11.03 9.01
N ILE A 40 19.97 -11.73 8.21
CA ILE A 40 18.81 -11.14 7.53
C ILE A 40 17.74 -10.75 8.55
N GLU A 41 17.47 -11.60 9.53
CA GLU A 41 16.53 -11.31 10.63
C GLU A 41 17.02 -10.11 11.45
N ARG A 42 18.31 -10.04 11.77
CA ARG A 42 18.89 -8.90 12.49
C ARG A 42 18.69 -7.58 11.73
N LEU A 43 18.86 -7.59 10.40
CA LEU A 43 18.60 -6.40 9.58
C LEU A 43 17.11 -6.00 9.59
N LYS A 44 16.20 -6.98 9.51
CA LYS A 44 14.75 -6.72 9.61
C LYS A 44 14.39 -6.09 10.96
N ILE A 45 14.90 -6.65 12.06
CA ILE A 45 14.65 -6.12 13.42
C ILE A 45 15.25 -4.72 13.58
N ALA A 46 16.49 -4.54 13.14
CA ALA A 46 17.16 -3.24 13.22
C ALA A 46 16.35 -2.16 12.49
N LYS A 47 15.87 -2.46 11.28
CA LYS A 47 15.02 -1.55 10.51
C LYS A 47 13.69 -1.27 11.23
N ALA A 48 13.02 -2.31 11.73
CA ALA A 48 11.71 -2.17 12.37
C ALA A 48 11.76 -1.40 13.70
N LEU A 49 12.83 -1.57 14.49
CA LEU A 49 12.96 -0.93 15.80
C LEU A 49 13.64 0.45 15.76
N HIS A 50 14.28 0.81 14.65
CA HIS A 50 15.02 2.06 14.56
C HIS A 50 14.13 3.27 14.82
N GLY A 51 14.52 4.12 15.77
CA GLY A 51 13.81 5.35 16.13
C GLY A 51 12.59 5.15 17.03
N ILE A 52 12.19 3.91 17.33
CA ILE A 52 11.11 3.63 18.29
C ILE A 52 11.58 4.00 19.71
N LYS A 53 10.67 4.57 20.50
CA LYS A 53 10.87 4.86 21.92
C LYS A 53 10.43 3.66 22.77
N VAL A 54 11.27 3.24 23.70
CA VAL A 54 10.99 2.19 24.68
C VAL A 54 11.19 2.73 26.08
N TYR A 55 10.56 2.12 27.07
CA TYR A 55 10.93 2.28 28.47
C TYR A 55 11.40 0.93 29.02
N VAL A 56 12.16 0.98 30.11
CA VAL A 56 12.68 -0.21 30.77
C VAL A 56 11.71 -0.71 31.83
N THR A 57 11.60 -2.03 31.98
CA THR A 57 10.70 -2.67 32.95
C THR A 57 11.39 -3.05 34.26
N HIS A 58 12.72 -3.21 34.26
CA HIS A 58 13.51 -3.64 35.41
C HIS A 58 13.75 -2.57 36.50
N ARG A 59 13.26 -1.32 36.32
CA ARG A 59 13.51 -0.19 37.25
C ARG A 59 12.25 0.31 37.99
N GLY A 60 11.24 -0.54 38.12
CA GLY A 60 9.98 -0.19 38.77
C GLY A 60 9.26 0.98 38.09
N ASP A 61 8.90 2.02 38.84
CA ASP A 61 8.07 3.14 38.37
C ASP A 61 8.79 4.16 37.46
N VAL A 62 10.11 4.02 37.24
CA VAL A 62 10.86 4.95 36.39
C VAL A 62 10.56 4.70 34.91
N ARG A 63 9.58 5.44 34.35
CA ARG A 63 9.19 5.37 32.93
C ARG A 63 10.01 6.27 32.01
N LYS A 64 11.33 6.31 32.19
CA LYS A 64 12.22 7.06 31.29
C LYS A 64 12.16 6.44 29.89
N LYS A 65 11.84 7.27 28.89
CA LYS A 65 11.78 6.86 27.48
C LYS A 65 13.17 6.95 26.84
N TYR A 66 13.59 5.88 26.18
CA TYR A 66 14.82 5.76 25.41
C TYR A 66 14.48 5.59 23.93
N ARG A 67 15.17 6.31 23.05
CA ARG A 67 15.03 6.13 21.60
C ARG A 67 16.07 5.12 21.12
N ILE A 68 15.61 4.09 20.42
CA ILE A 68 16.47 3.06 19.83
C ILE A 68 17.23 3.67 18.64
N SER A 69 18.55 3.56 18.66
CA SER A 69 19.43 3.95 17.55
C SER A 69 19.87 2.76 16.70
N GLY A 70 19.92 1.56 17.28
CA GLY A 70 20.34 0.36 16.57
C GLY A 70 20.32 -0.90 17.44
N LEU A 71 20.98 -1.94 16.94
CA LEU A 71 21.18 -3.22 17.63
C LEU A 71 22.67 -3.51 17.76
N SER A 72 23.08 -4.11 18.88
CA SER A 72 24.44 -4.63 19.01
C SER A 72 24.74 -5.71 17.97
N SER A 73 26.03 -5.93 17.69
CA SER A 73 26.51 -7.05 16.87
C SER A 73 26.47 -8.37 17.64
N GLU A 74 26.68 -8.32 18.95
CA GLU A 74 26.77 -9.46 19.85
C GLU A 74 25.59 -9.54 20.82
N GLY A 75 25.34 -10.74 21.35
CA GLY A 75 24.33 -10.97 22.37
C GLY A 75 24.75 -10.50 23.77
N ALA A 76 23.78 -10.37 24.68
CA ALA A 76 24.00 -9.86 26.04
C ALA A 76 25.07 -10.63 26.85
N SER A 77 25.28 -11.93 26.57
CA SER A 77 26.31 -12.74 27.25
C SER A 77 27.74 -12.41 26.83
N LYS A 78 27.95 -11.91 25.61
CA LYS A 78 29.29 -11.60 25.05
C LYS A 78 29.56 -10.09 24.99
N LEU A 79 28.50 -9.30 24.81
CA LEU A 79 28.58 -7.86 24.65
C LEU A 79 29.12 -7.21 25.94
N SER A 80 30.34 -6.69 25.85
CA SER A 80 31.04 -6.04 26.97
C SER A 80 31.03 -4.52 26.83
N PHE A 81 30.98 -3.82 27.96
CA PHE A 81 31.07 -2.37 28.01
C PHE A 81 31.79 -1.90 29.29
N PRO A 82 32.45 -0.73 29.24
CA PRO A 82 33.10 -0.16 30.43
C PRO A 82 32.06 0.29 31.47
N VAL A 83 32.25 -0.12 32.72
CA VAL A 83 31.40 0.25 33.86
C VAL A 83 32.23 1.03 34.90
N GLY A 84 31.71 2.19 35.32
CA GLY A 84 32.32 3.06 36.34
C GLY A 84 33.51 3.87 35.83
N ASP A 85 34.09 4.70 36.70
CA ASP A 85 35.18 5.62 36.35
C ASP A 85 36.51 4.88 36.11
N HIS A 86 36.66 3.68 36.66
CA HIS A 86 37.83 2.82 36.48
C HIS A 86 37.80 1.97 35.20
N GLY A 87 36.72 2.04 34.41
CA GLY A 87 36.64 1.40 33.09
C GLY A 87 36.59 -0.14 33.09
N THR A 88 36.22 -0.77 34.21
CA THR A 88 36.12 -2.23 34.33
C THR A 88 35.14 -2.77 33.27
N GLN A 89 35.60 -3.69 32.43
CA GLN A 89 34.76 -4.32 31.42
C GLN A 89 33.85 -5.35 32.08
N LYS A 90 32.55 -5.22 31.86
CA LYS A 90 31.55 -6.23 32.24
C LYS A 90 30.65 -6.52 31.06
N THR A 91 30.17 -7.76 30.97
CA THR A 91 29.14 -8.08 29.99
C THR A 91 27.80 -7.48 30.40
N VAL A 92 26.90 -7.26 29.44
CA VAL A 92 25.53 -6.81 29.74
C VAL A 92 24.84 -7.78 30.69
N MET A 93 25.00 -9.08 30.48
CA MET A 93 24.46 -10.11 31.37
C MET A 93 24.98 -9.99 32.80
N GLN A 94 26.30 -9.91 33.00
CA GLN A 94 26.91 -9.75 34.33
C GLN A 94 26.43 -8.48 35.03
N TYR A 95 26.40 -7.35 34.30
CA TYR A 95 25.97 -6.09 34.87
C TYR A 95 24.50 -6.12 35.33
N PHE A 96 23.61 -6.72 34.54
CA PHE A 96 22.19 -6.83 34.91
C PHE A 96 21.97 -7.77 36.10
N GLN A 97 22.71 -8.88 36.16
CA GLN A 97 22.66 -9.79 37.29
C GLN A 97 23.14 -9.13 38.58
N GLU A 98 24.31 -8.49 38.55
CA GLU A 98 24.91 -7.87 39.75
C GLU A 98 24.18 -6.62 40.23
N LYS A 99 23.79 -5.74 39.30
CA LYS A 99 23.22 -4.42 39.66
C LYS A 99 21.71 -4.45 39.85
N HIS A 100 21.03 -5.29 39.09
CA HIS A 100 19.57 -5.32 39.06
C HIS A 100 18.99 -6.64 39.56
N GLY A 101 19.81 -7.63 39.91
CA GLY A 101 19.33 -8.96 40.32
C GLY A 101 18.52 -9.66 39.22
N TYR A 102 18.71 -9.27 37.96
CA TYR A 102 17.90 -9.73 36.85
C TYR A 102 18.69 -10.75 36.01
N ASP A 103 18.16 -11.97 35.91
CA ASP A 103 18.75 -13.04 35.11
C ASP A 103 18.22 -13.04 33.68
N ILE A 104 19.11 -12.73 32.73
CA ILE A 104 18.79 -12.58 31.31
C ILE A 104 18.56 -13.96 30.70
N GLN A 105 17.31 -14.26 30.37
CA GLN A 105 16.95 -15.56 29.78
C GLN A 105 17.39 -15.64 28.31
N HIS A 106 17.24 -14.54 27.58
CA HIS A 106 17.52 -14.49 26.14
C HIS A 106 18.92 -13.93 25.85
N PHE A 107 19.93 -14.44 26.54
CA PHE A 107 21.28 -13.87 26.57
C PHE A 107 22.04 -13.90 25.23
N VAL A 108 21.61 -14.74 24.29
CA VAL A 108 22.18 -14.81 22.92
C VAL A 108 21.67 -13.69 22.02
N LEU A 109 20.55 -13.05 22.37
CA LEU A 109 19.95 -12.00 21.55
C LEU A 109 20.74 -10.70 21.60
N PRO A 110 20.79 -9.95 20.48
CA PRO A 110 21.37 -8.63 20.46
C PRO A 110 20.64 -7.69 21.42
N CYS A 111 21.39 -6.77 22.02
CA CYS A 111 20.85 -5.69 22.85
C CYS A 111 20.43 -4.51 21.98
N LEU A 112 19.45 -3.76 22.45
CA LEU A 112 19.08 -2.46 21.90
C LEU A 112 20.17 -1.45 22.24
N GLN A 113 20.65 -0.73 21.23
CA GLN A 113 21.49 0.45 21.42
C GLN A 113 20.58 1.67 21.59
N VAL A 114 20.77 2.39 22.68
CA VAL A 114 20.06 3.64 22.98
C VAL A 114 21.04 4.73 23.41
N GLY A 115 20.68 5.99 23.20
CA GLY A 115 21.53 7.13 23.55
C GLY A 115 22.46 7.59 22.43
N ASN A 116 23.59 8.20 22.79
CA ASN A 116 24.52 8.82 21.84
C ASN A 116 25.47 7.77 21.24
N GLN A 117 25.85 7.92 19.96
CA GLN A 117 26.81 7.05 19.27
C GLN A 117 28.19 7.01 19.96
N GLN A 118 28.61 8.12 20.60
CA GLN A 118 29.90 8.19 21.31
C GLN A 118 29.90 7.44 22.66
N ARG A 119 28.72 7.25 23.28
CA ARG A 119 28.53 6.52 24.53
C ARG A 119 27.23 5.72 24.46
N PRO A 120 27.22 4.60 23.72
CA PRO A 120 26.02 3.80 23.56
C PRO A 120 25.65 3.14 24.89
N ASN A 121 24.37 3.17 25.22
CA ASN A 121 23.81 2.36 26.31
C ASN A 121 23.17 1.12 25.69
N TYR A 122 23.43 -0.03 26.30
CA TYR A 122 22.89 -1.31 25.85
C TYR A 122 21.76 -1.77 26.77
N LEU A 123 20.62 -2.08 26.18
CA LEU A 123 19.45 -2.61 26.90
C LEU A 123 19.06 -3.98 26.32
N PRO A 124 19.00 -5.05 27.13
CA PRO A 124 18.43 -6.32 26.70
C PRO A 124 16.99 -6.13 26.21
N MET A 125 16.61 -6.84 25.15
CA MET A 125 15.26 -6.72 24.57
C MET A 125 14.17 -7.13 25.56
N GLU A 126 14.44 -8.10 26.43
CA GLU A 126 13.47 -8.63 27.42
C GLU A 126 13.04 -7.60 28.47
N VAL A 127 13.91 -6.63 28.78
CA VAL A 127 13.62 -5.60 29.78
C VAL A 127 13.10 -4.31 29.16
N CYS A 128 12.72 -4.33 27.87
CA CYS A 128 12.26 -3.17 27.14
C CYS A 128 10.80 -3.33 26.68
N LYS A 129 9.98 -2.31 26.93
CA LYS A 129 8.60 -2.22 26.44
C LYS A 129 8.44 -1.00 25.54
N ILE A 130 7.78 -1.18 24.40
CA ILE A 130 7.48 -0.11 23.44
C ILE A 130 6.55 0.91 24.11
N ALA A 131 6.90 2.20 23.99
CA ALA A 131 6.09 3.28 24.54
C ALA A 131 4.79 3.47 23.74
N GLU A 132 3.73 3.82 24.45
CA GLU A 132 2.40 4.04 23.86
C GLU A 132 2.33 5.33 23.02
N GLY A 133 1.33 5.42 22.13
CA GLY A 133 1.05 6.62 21.35
C GLY A 133 2.06 6.93 20.24
N GLN A 134 2.86 5.95 19.82
CA GLN A 134 3.84 6.13 18.75
C GLN A 134 3.22 5.86 17.39
N HIS A 135 3.24 6.87 16.51
CA HIS A 135 2.69 6.76 15.16
C HIS A 135 3.55 5.82 14.32
N TYR A 136 2.91 4.89 13.60
CA TYR A 136 3.59 4.12 12.56
C TYR A 136 3.78 5.01 11.33
N ARG A 137 5.02 5.12 10.82
CA ARG A 137 5.37 6.04 9.73
C ARG A 137 5.70 5.34 8.41
N GLU A 138 5.95 4.04 8.45
CA GLU A 138 6.27 3.25 7.27
C GLU A 138 4.99 2.90 6.51
N GLN A 139 5.15 2.44 5.27
CA GLN A 139 4.03 1.94 4.47
C GLN A 139 3.49 0.66 5.11
N LEU A 140 2.16 0.58 5.25
CA LEU A 140 1.46 -0.62 5.66
C LEU A 140 1.53 -1.66 4.54
N ASN A 141 1.65 -2.93 4.91
CA ASN A 141 1.53 -4.02 3.95
C ASN A 141 0.04 -4.22 3.52
N GLU A 142 -0.21 -5.06 2.53
CA GLU A 142 -1.57 -5.25 1.98
C GLU A 142 -2.56 -5.79 3.03
N GLU A 143 -2.13 -6.71 3.90
CA GLU A 143 -2.96 -7.25 4.98
C GLU A 143 -3.36 -6.16 5.98
N GLN A 144 -2.40 -5.35 6.43
CA GLN A 144 -2.62 -4.23 7.34
C GLN A 144 -3.50 -3.16 6.68
N LEU A 145 -3.33 -2.91 5.38
CA LEU A 145 -4.16 -1.98 4.63
C LEU A 145 -5.60 -2.51 4.48
N SER A 146 -5.77 -3.82 4.27
CA SER A 146 -7.09 -4.47 4.23
C SER A 146 -7.79 -4.35 5.57
N ALA A 147 -7.11 -4.68 6.67
CA ALA A 147 -7.64 -4.53 8.02
C ALA A 147 -8.02 -3.06 8.32
N LEU A 148 -7.19 -2.10 7.90
CA LEU A 148 -7.51 -0.68 8.03
C LEU A 148 -8.73 -0.29 7.18
N ARG A 149 -8.87 -0.81 5.97
CA ARG A 149 -10.05 -0.59 5.11
C ARG A 149 -11.32 -1.14 5.76
N GLU A 150 -11.27 -2.33 6.34
CA GLU A 150 -12.41 -2.93 7.03
C GLU A 150 -12.91 -2.06 8.19
N VAL A 151 -11.98 -1.52 8.99
CA VAL A 151 -12.32 -0.64 10.12
C VAL A 151 -12.76 0.75 9.66
N THR A 152 -12.21 1.28 8.55
CA THR A 152 -12.50 2.63 8.07
C THR A 152 -13.76 2.74 7.22
N CYS A 153 -14.15 1.66 6.53
CA CYS A 153 -15.33 1.60 5.65
C CYS A 153 -16.65 1.43 6.43
N GLN A 154 -16.93 2.38 7.33
CA GLN A 154 -18.15 2.39 8.14
C GLN A 154 -19.35 2.90 7.35
N ARG A 155 -20.54 2.37 7.66
CA ARG A 155 -21.78 2.88 7.07
C ARG A 155 -22.09 4.28 7.63
N PRO A 156 -22.74 5.17 6.86
CA PRO A 156 -23.04 6.53 7.31
C PRO A 156 -23.75 6.61 8.67
N ILE A 157 -24.69 5.70 8.94
CA ILE A 157 -25.43 5.65 10.22
C ILE A 157 -24.50 5.31 11.40
N GLU A 158 -23.59 4.36 11.23
CA GLU A 158 -22.62 3.98 12.26
C GLU A 158 -21.66 5.14 12.55
N LYS A 159 -21.20 5.82 11.50
CA LYS A 159 -20.34 6.99 11.61
C LYS A 159 -21.04 8.16 12.32
N GLU A 160 -22.30 8.42 11.99
CA GLU A 160 -23.12 9.44 12.66
C GLU A 160 -23.29 9.14 14.16
N LEU A 161 -23.60 7.89 14.53
CA LEU A 161 -23.70 7.48 15.92
C LEU A 161 -22.39 7.65 16.68
N ALA A 162 -21.26 7.29 16.06
CA ALA A 162 -19.93 7.47 16.66
C ALA A 162 -19.62 8.97 16.91
N ILE A 163 -19.90 9.84 15.93
CA ILE A 163 -19.69 11.29 16.07
C ILE A 163 -20.57 11.86 17.19
N LEU A 164 -21.84 11.45 17.27
CA LEU A 164 -22.74 11.89 18.35
C LEU A 164 -22.27 11.41 19.72
N GLN A 165 -21.76 10.18 19.84
CA GLN A 165 -21.16 9.70 21.09
C GLN A 165 -19.93 10.53 21.49
N THR A 166 -19.04 10.87 20.56
CA THR A 166 -17.89 11.74 20.82
C THR A 166 -18.32 13.14 21.25
N SER A 167 -19.39 13.70 20.64
CA SER A 167 -19.88 15.04 20.98
C SER A 167 -20.29 15.18 22.45
N LYS A 168 -20.80 14.11 23.08
CA LYS A 168 -21.19 14.10 24.51
C LYS A 168 -20.01 14.32 25.45
N LEU A 169 -18.80 13.91 25.05
CA LEU A 169 -17.59 14.09 25.86
C LEU A 169 -17.23 15.57 26.02
N TYR A 170 -17.48 16.39 25.00
CA TYR A 170 -17.21 17.82 25.05
C TYR A 170 -18.10 18.57 26.04
N ASN A 171 -19.36 18.15 26.22
CA ASN A 171 -20.26 18.72 27.23
C ASN A 171 -19.87 18.33 28.67
N ALA A 172 -19.15 17.22 28.84
CA ALA A 172 -18.67 16.78 30.14
C ALA A 172 -17.35 17.45 30.55
N ASP A 173 -16.64 18.08 29.60
CA ASP A 173 -15.32 18.67 29.81
C ASP A 173 -15.36 19.86 30.81
N PRO A 174 -14.44 19.93 31.78
CA PRO A 174 -14.43 21.03 32.75
C PRO A 174 -14.15 22.40 32.12
N TYR A 175 -13.31 22.46 31.08
CA TYR A 175 -12.95 23.73 30.46
C TYR A 175 -14.12 24.28 29.64
N THR A 176 -14.86 23.44 28.92
CA THR A 176 -16.03 23.91 28.17
C THR A 176 -17.07 24.56 29.08
N LYS A 177 -17.26 24.01 30.29
CA LYS A 177 -18.12 24.60 31.33
C LYS A 177 -17.59 25.93 31.85
N GLU A 178 -16.29 26.06 32.09
CA GLU A 178 -15.65 27.29 32.55
C GLU A 178 -15.85 28.44 31.55
N PHE A 179 -15.77 28.15 30.25
CA PHE A 179 -16.02 29.13 29.18
C PHE A 179 -17.51 29.34 28.86
N GLY A 180 -18.44 28.68 29.57
CA GLY A 180 -19.88 28.78 29.31
C GLY A 180 -20.31 28.24 27.94
N ILE A 181 -19.51 27.35 27.34
CA ILE A 181 -19.77 26.76 26.02
C ILE A 181 -20.64 25.52 26.22
N THR A 182 -21.74 25.44 25.47
CA THR A 182 -22.61 24.26 25.45
C THR A 182 -22.76 23.74 24.02
N PHE A 183 -22.68 22.43 23.85
CA PHE A 183 -22.82 21.77 22.56
C PHE A 183 -24.20 21.12 22.44
N TYR A 184 -24.89 21.42 21.35
CA TYR A 184 -26.16 20.77 21.04
C TYR A 184 -25.90 19.32 20.60
N ASN A 185 -26.52 18.35 21.28
CA ASN A 185 -26.30 16.91 21.03
C ASN A 185 -27.14 16.38 19.84
N LYS A 186 -27.15 17.13 18.73
CA LYS A 186 -27.72 16.71 17.45
C LYS A 186 -26.89 17.31 16.32
N LEU A 187 -26.80 16.58 15.21
CA LEU A 187 -26.21 17.12 13.99
C LEU A 187 -27.04 18.30 13.49
N THR A 188 -26.36 19.28 12.89
CA THR A 188 -27.03 20.42 12.25
C THR A 188 -27.76 19.94 11.01
N THR A 189 -29.08 20.11 10.98
CA THR A 189 -29.90 19.82 9.79
C THR A 189 -29.71 20.94 8.77
N VAL A 190 -29.42 20.55 7.54
CA VAL A 190 -29.30 21.47 6.40
C VAL A 190 -30.22 21.01 5.28
N GLU A 191 -30.85 21.95 4.60
CA GLU A 191 -31.67 21.65 3.43
C GLU A 191 -30.77 21.44 2.22
N GLY A 192 -30.62 20.18 1.81
CA GLY A 192 -29.97 19.80 0.57
C GLY A 192 -30.97 19.77 -0.59
N ARG A 193 -30.48 20.01 -1.82
CA ARG A 193 -31.25 19.79 -3.06
C ARG A 193 -30.58 18.70 -3.88
N VAL A 194 -31.36 17.71 -4.30
CA VAL A 194 -30.90 16.68 -5.24
C VAL A 194 -31.15 17.19 -6.65
N LEU A 195 -30.08 17.51 -7.38
CA LEU A 195 -30.20 17.95 -8.77
C LEU A 195 -30.65 16.77 -9.65
N PRO A 196 -31.58 16.98 -10.59
CA PRO A 196 -31.93 15.95 -11.56
C PRO A 196 -30.68 15.64 -12.41
N PRO A 197 -30.36 14.35 -12.65
CA PRO A 197 -29.22 14.01 -13.48
C PRO A 197 -29.50 14.41 -14.94
N PRO A 198 -28.46 14.76 -15.72
CA PRO A 198 -28.63 15.00 -17.14
C PRO A 198 -28.94 13.69 -17.87
N TYR A 199 -29.63 13.79 -19.01
CA TYR A 199 -29.74 12.67 -19.94
C TYR A 199 -28.41 12.40 -20.61
N LEU A 200 -27.98 11.14 -20.60
CA LEU A 200 -26.83 10.67 -21.36
C LEU A 200 -27.30 10.23 -22.74
N LYS A 201 -26.64 10.74 -23.78
CA LYS A 201 -26.91 10.40 -25.17
C LYS A 201 -25.97 9.28 -25.63
N PHE A 202 -26.56 8.18 -26.09
CA PHE A 202 -25.87 7.05 -26.73
C PHE A 202 -26.49 6.75 -28.09
N LEU A 203 -25.89 5.85 -28.84
CA LEU A 203 -26.51 5.24 -30.01
C LEU A 203 -27.17 3.91 -29.63
N ASP A 204 -28.21 3.53 -30.36
CA ASP A 204 -28.83 2.22 -30.26
C ASP A 204 -27.89 1.09 -30.76
N ARG A 205 -28.34 -0.18 -30.64
CA ARG A 205 -27.57 -1.32 -31.15
C ARG A 205 -27.25 -1.22 -32.65
N THR A 206 -28.12 -0.56 -33.42
CA THR A 206 -27.94 -0.38 -34.87
C THR A 206 -26.89 0.69 -35.19
N GLY A 207 -26.59 1.57 -34.23
CA GLY A 207 -25.68 2.69 -34.41
C GLY A 207 -26.29 3.87 -35.19
N LYS A 208 -27.61 3.85 -35.43
CA LYS A 208 -28.29 4.82 -36.31
C LYS A 208 -29.16 5.81 -35.57
N ASN A 209 -29.68 5.43 -34.40
CA ASN A 209 -30.61 6.26 -33.64
C ASN A 209 -30.04 6.61 -32.29
N ASP A 210 -30.39 7.79 -31.81
CA ASP A 210 -30.06 8.26 -30.49
C ASP A 210 -30.92 7.58 -29.42
N VAL A 211 -30.30 7.15 -28.33
CA VAL A 211 -30.94 6.63 -27.12
C VAL A 211 -30.56 7.52 -25.95
N LEU A 212 -31.55 8.05 -25.25
CA LEU A 212 -31.36 8.84 -24.05
C LEU A 212 -31.49 7.95 -22.81
N VAL A 213 -30.51 8.04 -21.92
CA VAL A 213 -30.46 7.28 -20.67
C VAL A 213 -30.46 8.25 -19.51
N LEU A 214 -31.36 8.06 -18.56
CA LEU A 214 -31.35 8.81 -17.31
C LEU A 214 -30.54 8.01 -16.26
N PRO A 215 -29.38 8.51 -15.78
CA PRO A 215 -28.59 7.84 -14.76
C PRO A 215 -29.38 7.63 -13.47
N LYS A 216 -29.17 6.49 -12.82
CA LYS A 216 -29.72 6.20 -11.49
C LYS A 216 -28.61 6.23 -10.45
N VAL A 217 -28.73 7.11 -9.47
CA VAL A 217 -27.72 7.26 -8.40
C VAL A 217 -26.30 7.51 -8.97
N GLY A 218 -26.23 8.33 -10.03
CA GLY A 218 -24.97 8.64 -10.72
C GLY A 218 -24.34 7.49 -11.52
N LYS A 219 -25.06 6.39 -11.74
CA LYS A 219 -24.59 5.22 -12.49
C LYS A 219 -25.41 4.99 -13.76
N TRP A 220 -24.75 4.46 -14.79
CA TRP A 220 -25.35 3.99 -16.03
C TRP A 220 -24.58 2.77 -16.54
N ASP A 221 -25.19 2.03 -17.47
CA ASP A 221 -24.55 0.92 -18.18
C ASP A 221 -24.53 1.19 -19.69
N MET A 222 -23.66 0.45 -20.40
CA MET A 222 -23.57 0.45 -21.87
C MET A 222 -24.34 -0.71 -22.50
N TRP A 223 -25.17 -1.43 -21.73
CA TRP A 223 -25.87 -2.62 -22.24
C TRP A 223 -26.80 -2.23 -23.39
N CYS A 224 -26.65 -2.88 -24.54
CA CYS A 224 -27.41 -2.56 -25.77
C CYS A 224 -27.23 -1.14 -26.30
N LYS A 225 -26.12 -0.48 -25.97
CA LYS A 225 -25.85 0.91 -26.37
C LYS A 225 -24.49 0.99 -27.07
N LYS A 226 -24.36 1.93 -28.00
CA LYS A 226 -23.11 2.24 -28.69
C LYS A 226 -22.64 3.64 -28.34
N MET A 227 -21.33 3.84 -28.37
CA MET A 227 -20.71 5.16 -28.21
C MET A 227 -21.11 6.05 -29.38
N VAL A 228 -21.32 7.35 -29.13
CA VAL A 228 -21.69 8.32 -30.18
C VAL A 228 -20.54 8.51 -31.18
N ASN A 229 -19.32 8.63 -30.67
CA ASN A 229 -18.10 8.74 -31.48
C ASN A 229 -17.13 7.62 -31.06
N GLY A 230 -17.37 6.41 -31.56
CA GLY A 230 -16.45 5.30 -31.34
C GLY A 230 -15.09 5.55 -31.99
N GLY A 231 -14.03 5.19 -31.29
CA GLY A 231 -12.67 5.26 -31.85
C GLY A 231 -12.46 4.21 -32.94
N VAL A 232 -11.50 4.47 -33.82
CA VAL A 232 -11.06 3.53 -34.86
C VAL A 232 -9.68 2.98 -34.47
N VAL A 233 -9.54 1.66 -34.46
CA VAL A 233 -8.28 0.94 -34.22
C VAL A 233 -8.02 0.05 -35.43
N ASN A 234 -7.23 0.56 -36.38
CA ASN A 234 -6.88 -0.15 -37.60
C ASN A 234 -5.72 -1.10 -37.39
N THR A 235 -4.76 -0.73 -36.55
CA THR A 235 -3.53 -1.49 -36.35
C THR A 235 -3.27 -1.64 -34.87
N TRP A 236 -3.21 -2.88 -34.41
CA TRP A 236 -2.91 -3.18 -33.03
C TRP A 236 -2.04 -4.42 -32.88
N ALA A 237 -1.40 -4.55 -31.72
CA ALA A 237 -0.60 -5.72 -31.37
C ALA A 237 -0.77 -6.03 -29.88
N CYS A 238 -0.48 -7.27 -29.50
CA CYS A 238 -0.51 -7.71 -28.11
C CYS A 238 0.78 -8.40 -27.69
N ILE A 239 1.27 -8.05 -26.51
CA ILE A 239 2.40 -8.67 -25.85
C ILE A 239 1.95 -9.23 -24.50
N ASN A 240 2.29 -10.49 -24.25
CA ASN A 240 2.07 -11.13 -22.97
C ASN A 240 3.36 -11.18 -22.15
N PHE A 241 3.41 -10.49 -21.02
CA PHE A 241 4.48 -10.57 -20.02
C PHE A 241 4.10 -11.43 -18.81
N ALA A 242 2.85 -11.90 -18.72
CA ALA A 242 2.38 -12.75 -17.63
C ALA A 242 2.62 -14.22 -17.99
N TRP A 243 3.55 -14.87 -17.28
CA TRP A 243 3.87 -16.28 -17.50
C TRP A 243 2.72 -17.22 -17.10
N GLU A 244 1.81 -16.75 -16.24
CA GLU A 244 0.63 -17.50 -15.82
C GLU A 244 -0.47 -17.53 -16.90
N VAL A 245 -0.42 -16.63 -17.88
CA VAL A 245 -1.41 -16.53 -18.95
C VAL A 245 -0.90 -17.27 -20.17
N THR A 246 -1.63 -18.30 -20.62
CA THR A 246 -1.29 -19.06 -21.83
C THR A 246 -1.57 -18.23 -23.08
N ASP A 247 -0.88 -18.53 -24.19
CA ASP A 247 -1.11 -17.85 -25.47
C ASP A 247 -2.57 -17.99 -25.94
N ALA A 248 -3.20 -19.14 -25.67
CA ALA A 248 -4.61 -19.37 -26.00
C ALA A 248 -5.56 -18.45 -25.19
N HIS A 249 -5.32 -18.29 -23.89
CA HIS A 249 -6.11 -17.37 -23.07
C HIS A 249 -5.89 -15.91 -23.48
N ALA A 250 -4.64 -15.52 -23.76
CA ALA A 250 -4.34 -14.18 -24.24
C ALA A 250 -5.01 -13.87 -25.58
N LEU A 251 -5.04 -14.83 -26.51
CA LEU A 251 -5.73 -14.71 -27.79
C LEU A 251 -7.25 -14.57 -27.60
N ASN A 252 -7.87 -15.49 -26.85
CA ASN A 252 -9.31 -15.45 -26.58
C ASN A 252 -9.73 -14.13 -25.94
N PHE A 253 -8.96 -13.63 -24.97
CA PHE A 253 -9.20 -12.32 -24.36
C PHE A 253 -9.15 -11.18 -25.38
N CYS A 254 -8.17 -11.19 -26.29
CA CYS A 254 -8.10 -10.16 -27.32
C CYS A 254 -9.30 -10.25 -28.27
N ASP A 255 -9.70 -11.46 -28.69
CA ASP A 255 -10.86 -11.65 -29.56
C ASP A 255 -12.16 -11.15 -28.90
N GLU A 256 -12.37 -11.47 -27.62
CA GLU A 256 -13.50 -10.98 -26.83
C GLU A 256 -13.45 -9.46 -26.64
N LEU A 257 -12.28 -8.90 -26.36
CA LEU A 257 -12.10 -7.46 -26.22
C LEU A 257 -12.45 -6.74 -27.52
N VAL A 258 -11.95 -7.22 -28.66
CA VAL A 258 -12.23 -6.64 -29.98
C VAL A 258 -13.73 -6.74 -30.30
N LEU A 259 -14.34 -7.90 -30.02
CA LEU A 259 -15.78 -8.08 -30.17
C LEU A 259 -16.56 -7.06 -29.34
N MET A 260 -16.21 -6.90 -28.06
CA MET A 260 -16.88 -5.98 -27.15
C MET A 260 -16.68 -4.52 -27.55
N CYS A 261 -15.51 -4.13 -28.05
CA CYS A 261 -15.26 -2.82 -28.61
C CYS A 261 -16.18 -2.54 -29.81
N ASN A 262 -16.29 -3.49 -30.75
CA ASN A 262 -17.16 -3.37 -31.93
C ASN A 262 -18.65 -3.33 -31.56
N VAL A 263 -19.08 -4.17 -30.62
CA VAL A 263 -20.46 -4.15 -30.08
C VAL A 263 -20.76 -2.80 -29.42
N SER A 264 -19.78 -2.20 -28.76
CA SER A 264 -19.88 -0.89 -28.12
C SER A 264 -19.76 0.29 -29.09
N GLY A 265 -19.60 0.04 -30.39
CA GLY A 265 -19.62 1.06 -31.45
C GLY A 265 -18.25 1.63 -31.83
N MET A 266 -17.15 1.00 -31.41
CA MET A 266 -15.82 1.27 -32.00
C MET A 266 -15.67 0.54 -33.34
N ASP A 267 -14.75 1.00 -34.19
CA ASP A 267 -14.30 0.26 -35.36
C ASP A 267 -12.93 -0.35 -35.04
N PHE A 268 -12.93 -1.58 -34.56
CA PHE A 268 -11.74 -2.27 -34.07
C PHE A 268 -11.44 -3.47 -34.98
N ARG A 269 -10.31 -3.42 -35.69
CA ARG A 269 -9.89 -4.49 -36.60
C ARG A 269 -9.72 -5.83 -35.86
N PRO A 270 -10.37 -6.92 -36.30
CA PRO A 270 -10.28 -8.24 -35.65
C PRO A 270 -8.85 -8.77 -35.54
N GLU A 271 -8.06 -8.68 -36.61
CA GLU A 271 -6.73 -9.29 -36.62
C GLU A 271 -5.63 -8.33 -36.13
N PRO A 272 -4.76 -8.76 -35.19
CA PRO A 272 -3.58 -7.99 -34.84
C PRO A 272 -2.55 -8.01 -35.97
N VAL A 273 -1.65 -7.02 -35.97
CA VAL A 273 -0.56 -6.91 -36.95
C VAL A 273 0.40 -8.10 -36.86
N LEU A 274 0.54 -8.67 -35.66
CA LEU A 274 1.33 -9.86 -35.38
C LEU A 274 0.57 -10.77 -34.41
N PRO A 275 0.78 -12.09 -34.45
CA PRO A 275 0.30 -12.99 -33.40
C PRO A 275 0.78 -12.55 -32.02
N VAL A 276 -0.03 -12.82 -31.01
CA VAL A 276 0.30 -12.54 -29.60
C VAL A 276 1.68 -13.14 -29.29
N ALA A 277 2.56 -12.33 -28.69
CA ALA A 277 3.92 -12.77 -28.37
C ALA A 277 4.14 -12.74 -26.86
N ALA A 278 4.52 -13.89 -26.30
CA ALA A 278 4.99 -13.97 -24.93
C ALA A 278 6.45 -13.53 -24.80
N TYR A 279 6.76 -12.73 -23.78
CA TYR A 279 8.12 -12.31 -23.45
C TYR A 279 8.40 -12.38 -21.96
N ASP A 280 9.67 -12.54 -21.61
CA ASP A 280 10.11 -12.50 -20.21
C ASP A 280 9.94 -11.09 -19.61
N PRO A 281 9.18 -10.93 -18.51
CA PRO A 281 9.01 -9.66 -17.81
C PRO A 281 10.33 -9.05 -17.26
N LYS A 282 11.43 -9.81 -17.16
CA LYS A 282 12.75 -9.25 -16.81
C LYS A 282 13.41 -8.47 -17.95
N SER A 283 12.97 -8.68 -19.19
CA SER A 283 13.58 -8.13 -20.41
C SER A 283 12.70 -7.11 -21.14
N VAL A 284 11.76 -6.46 -20.45
CA VAL A 284 10.72 -5.56 -21.01
C VAL A 284 11.25 -4.59 -22.06
N ALA A 285 12.26 -3.79 -21.72
CA ALA A 285 12.83 -2.80 -22.63
C ALA A 285 13.31 -3.38 -23.97
N ARG A 286 13.99 -4.54 -23.90
CA ARG A 286 14.52 -5.23 -25.08
C ARG A 286 13.38 -5.86 -25.88
N SER A 287 12.42 -6.49 -25.19
CA SER A 287 11.26 -7.13 -25.79
C SER A 287 10.36 -6.12 -26.50
N LEU A 288 10.09 -4.97 -25.90
CA LEU A 288 9.32 -3.87 -26.52
C LEU A 288 10.00 -3.35 -27.78
N LYS A 289 11.31 -3.05 -27.74
CA LYS A 289 12.07 -2.62 -28.92
C LYS A 289 12.05 -3.67 -30.03
N LYS A 290 12.24 -4.94 -29.67
CA LYS A 290 12.21 -6.06 -30.63
C LYS A 290 10.84 -6.21 -31.26
N HIS A 291 9.78 -6.20 -30.47
CA HIS A 291 8.41 -6.35 -30.95
C HIS A 291 7.98 -5.16 -31.82
N HIS A 292 8.27 -3.93 -31.38
CA HIS A 292 8.02 -2.73 -32.16
C HIS A 292 8.72 -2.77 -33.52
N LYS A 293 10.00 -3.17 -33.59
CA LYS A 293 10.71 -3.33 -34.86
C LYS A 293 10.02 -4.32 -35.80
N ARG A 294 9.51 -5.44 -35.27
CA ARG A 294 8.77 -6.44 -36.07
C ARG A 294 7.46 -5.86 -36.61
N VAL A 295 6.72 -5.13 -35.79
CA VAL A 295 5.47 -4.44 -36.20
C VAL A 295 5.78 -3.41 -37.29
N MET A 296 6.78 -2.55 -37.08
CA MET A 296 7.14 -1.50 -38.04
C MET A 296 7.71 -2.03 -39.35
N ASN A 297 8.32 -3.22 -39.37
CA ASN A 297 8.71 -3.87 -40.63
C ASN A 297 7.51 -4.23 -41.51
N ILE A 298 6.34 -4.49 -40.90
CA ILE A 298 5.09 -4.81 -41.62
C ILE A 298 4.33 -3.53 -42.00
N LEU A 299 4.24 -2.60 -41.06
CA LEU A 299 3.46 -1.36 -41.24
C LEU A 299 4.21 -0.28 -42.04
N GLY A 300 5.54 -0.21 -41.90
CA GLY A 300 6.40 0.78 -42.55
C GLY A 300 6.27 0.83 -44.08
N PRO A 301 6.36 -0.32 -44.80
CA PRO A 301 6.13 -0.37 -46.24
C PRO A 301 4.74 0.13 -46.66
N ARG A 302 3.74 -0.02 -45.78
CA ARG A 302 2.36 0.43 -45.99
C ARG A 302 2.12 1.88 -45.55
N ARG A 303 3.16 2.57 -45.05
CA ARG A 303 3.09 3.90 -44.42
C ARG A 303 2.01 3.98 -43.33
N GLN A 304 1.74 2.86 -42.66
CA GLN A 304 0.82 2.77 -41.54
C GLN A 304 1.60 2.93 -40.23
N LYS A 305 0.91 3.47 -39.21
CA LYS A 305 1.41 3.47 -37.83
C LYS A 305 0.65 2.41 -37.04
N LEU A 306 1.20 2.02 -35.89
CA LEU A 306 0.45 1.25 -34.91
C LEU A 306 -0.51 2.21 -34.19
N ASP A 307 -1.74 1.81 -33.92
CA ASP A 307 -2.71 2.64 -33.19
C ASP A 307 -2.75 2.26 -31.70
N LEU A 308 -2.65 0.95 -31.40
CA LEU A 308 -2.78 0.42 -30.05
C LEU A 308 -1.80 -0.74 -29.76
N LEU A 309 -1.17 -0.73 -28.60
CA LEU A 309 -0.41 -1.85 -28.05
C LEU A 309 -1.05 -2.34 -26.75
N ILE A 310 -1.47 -3.60 -26.73
CA ILE A 310 -2.01 -4.26 -25.56
C ILE A 310 -0.87 -5.00 -24.83
N LEU A 311 -0.70 -4.76 -23.53
CA LEU A 311 0.29 -5.43 -22.70
C LEU A 311 -0.42 -6.18 -21.56
N ILE A 312 -0.30 -7.50 -21.55
CA ILE A 312 -0.77 -8.34 -20.44
C ILE A 312 0.36 -8.47 -19.42
N LEU A 313 0.10 -8.09 -18.18
CA LEU A 313 1.07 -7.95 -17.12
C LEU A 313 0.75 -8.88 -15.93
N PRO A 314 1.74 -9.50 -15.26
CA PRO A 314 1.50 -10.32 -14.08
C PRO A 314 0.91 -9.49 -12.91
N ASP A 315 0.20 -10.07 -11.95
CA ASP A 315 -0.36 -9.27 -10.84
C ASP A 315 0.74 -8.62 -9.97
N ASN A 316 1.83 -9.35 -9.72
CA ASN A 316 3.00 -8.81 -9.04
C ASN A 316 3.91 -8.07 -10.03
N ASN A 317 3.47 -6.87 -10.42
CA ASN A 317 4.10 -6.06 -11.47
C ASN A 317 5.37 -5.32 -11.07
N GLY A 318 5.88 -5.49 -9.83
CA GLY A 318 7.16 -4.94 -9.37
C GLY A 318 7.51 -3.57 -9.97
N THR A 319 8.65 -3.51 -10.67
CA THR A 319 9.10 -2.32 -11.43
C THR A 319 8.60 -2.28 -12.88
N LEU A 320 7.91 -3.32 -13.36
CA LEU A 320 7.55 -3.52 -14.76
C LEU A 320 6.63 -2.41 -15.29
N TYR A 321 5.58 -2.06 -14.54
CA TYR A 321 4.72 -0.92 -14.88
C TYR A 321 5.53 0.38 -14.95
N GLY A 322 6.42 0.60 -13.98
CA GLY A 322 7.30 1.78 -13.95
C GLY A 322 8.24 1.84 -15.14
N ILE A 323 8.82 0.71 -15.55
CA ILE A 323 9.67 0.61 -16.75
C ILE A 323 8.86 0.93 -17.99
N ILE A 324 7.66 0.37 -18.16
CA ILE A 324 6.78 0.66 -19.31
C ILE A 324 6.43 2.15 -19.35
N PHE A 325 6.08 2.74 -18.21
CA PHE A 325 5.73 4.16 -18.12
C PHE A 325 6.92 5.07 -18.49
N VAL A 326 8.11 4.78 -17.95
CA VAL A 326 9.34 5.52 -18.30
C VAL A 326 9.67 5.35 -19.79
N PHE A 327 9.55 4.14 -20.31
CA PHE A 327 9.77 3.89 -21.73
C PHE A 327 8.75 4.62 -22.62
N SER A 328 7.47 4.60 -22.26
CA SER A 328 6.40 5.33 -22.96
C SER A 328 6.64 6.83 -23.01
N LYS A 329 7.16 7.41 -21.92
CA LYS A 329 7.35 8.85 -21.83
C LYS A 329 8.66 9.37 -22.44
N TYR A 330 9.74 8.59 -22.38
CA TYR A 330 11.09 9.06 -22.73
C TYR A 330 11.68 8.37 -23.96
N THR A 331 11.00 7.40 -24.56
CA THR A 331 11.42 6.82 -25.84
C THR A 331 10.36 7.06 -26.91
N SER A 332 10.77 7.64 -28.03
CA SER A 332 9.91 7.90 -29.20
C SER A 332 9.24 6.66 -29.79
N ILE A 333 9.65 5.47 -29.36
CA ILE A 333 9.15 4.17 -29.80
C ILE A 333 7.71 3.92 -29.31
N LEU A 334 7.27 4.57 -28.23
CA LEU A 334 6.00 4.30 -27.53
C LEU A 334 5.14 5.56 -27.36
N THR A 335 5.57 6.71 -27.87
CA THR A 335 4.81 7.97 -27.86
C THR A 335 3.80 8.07 -29.00
N ASP A 336 3.92 7.18 -30.00
CA ASP A 336 3.21 7.30 -31.27
C ASP A 336 1.88 6.51 -31.30
N TYR A 337 1.55 5.78 -30.23
CA TYR A 337 0.35 4.94 -30.12
C TYR A 337 -0.14 4.79 -28.68
N TYR A 338 -1.40 4.39 -28.55
CA TYR A 338 -2.01 4.11 -27.26
C TYR A 338 -1.48 2.80 -26.67
N ILE A 339 -1.37 2.74 -25.34
CA ILE A 339 -0.99 1.52 -24.62
C ILE A 339 -2.11 1.14 -23.67
N LEU A 340 -2.63 -0.08 -23.80
CA LEU A 340 -3.61 -0.68 -22.90
C LEU A 340 -2.90 -1.71 -22.02
N LEU A 341 -2.95 -1.51 -20.70
CA LEU A 341 -2.34 -2.41 -19.73
C LEU A 341 -3.42 -3.27 -19.08
N ILE A 342 -3.24 -4.60 -19.15
CA ILE A 342 -4.19 -5.60 -18.63
C ILE A 342 -3.48 -6.39 -17.54
N GLN A 343 -4.08 -6.52 -16.36
CA GLN A 343 -3.53 -7.36 -15.28
C GLN A 343 -3.97 -8.82 -15.46
N SER A 344 -3.09 -9.77 -15.12
CA SER A 344 -3.36 -11.20 -15.28
C SER A 344 -4.48 -11.71 -14.37
N SER A 345 -4.81 -11.03 -13.28
CA SER A 345 -5.98 -11.29 -12.45
C SER A 345 -7.32 -11.24 -13.20
N LEU A 346 -7.39 -10.53 -14.35
CA LEU A 346 -8.59 -10.52 -15.20
C LEU A 346 -8.85 -11.85 -15.92
N PHE A 347 -7.88 -12.77 -15.93
CA PHE A 347 -7.99 -14.09 -16.54
C PHE A 347 -8.37 -15.19 -15.54
N ARG A 348 -8.66 -14.82 -14.28
CA ARG A 348 -9.00 -15.76 -13.20
C ARG A 348 -10.50 -15.95 -13.03
#